data_AF-A0A7S0BNF8-F1
#
_entry.id   AF-A0A7S0BNF8-F1
#
_cell.length_a   1.000
_cell.length_b   1.000
_cell.length_c   1.000
_cell.angle_alpha   90.00
_cell.angle_beta   90.00
_cell.angle_gamma   90.00
#
_symmetry.space_group_name_H-M   'P 1'
#
loop_
_entity.id
_entity.type
_entity.pdbx_description
1 polymer ?
#
loop_
_entity_poly.entity_id
_entity_poly.type
_entity_poly.pdbx_seq_one_letter_code
_entity_poly.pdbx_strand_id
1 'polypeptide(L)'
;TRYESRSEKELPVLVRYFPKESVSPPPASYFDLILYSREQINKESAAMGKDKPKSDAPWPLISIKAQEVPFELPMSPITVMRNELISQGGSGVPISREDFI
;
A
#
# COMPACT_ATOMS: atom_id res chain seq x y z
N THR A 1 -7.13 17.74 -4.94
CA THR A 1 -7.43 17.07 -3.66
C THR A 1 -8.81 16.48 -3.73
N ARG A 2 -8.97 15.20 -3.39
CA ARG A 2 -10.29 14.52 -3.35
C ARG A 2 -10.25 13.32 -2.41
N TYR A 3 -11.41 12.74 -2.12
CA TYR A 3 -11.52 11.48 -1.38
C TYR A 3 -11.46 10.30 -2.35
N GLU A 4 -10.55 9.35 -2.14
CA GLU A 4 -10.39 8.16 -3.00
C GLU A 4 -10.14 6.89 -2.20
N SER A 5 -10.67 5.77 -2.72
CA SER A 5 -10.39 4.42 -2.23
C SER A 5 -9.43 3.70 -3.17
N ARG A 6 -8.56 2.83 -2.63
CA ARG A 6 -7.70 1.96 -3.46
C ARG A 6 -8.46 0.78 -4.05
N SER A 7 -9.53 0.35 -3.39
CA SER A 7 -10.44 -0.69 -3.82
C SER A 7 -11.86 -0.41 -3.30
N GLU A 8 -12.88 -1.04 -3.89
CA GLU A 8 -14.28 -0.88 -3.48
C GLU A 8 -14.57 -1.28 -2.03
N LYS A 9 -13.69 -2.12 -1.45
CA LYS A 9 -13.84 -2.63 -0.08
C LYS A 9 -13.20 -1.73 0.99
N GLU A 10 -12.62 -0.60 0.60
CA GLU A 10 -11.91 0.31 1.51
C GLU A 10 -12.61 1.66 1.59
N LEU A 11 -12.66 2.24 2.79
CA LEU A 11 -13.11 3.61 2.98
C LEU A 11 -12.25 4.60 2.19
N PRO A 12 -12.88 5.63 1.58
CA PRO A 12 -12.14 6.64 0.86
C PRO A 12 -11.39 7.53 1.84
N VAL A 13 -10.18 7.94 1.46
CA VAL A 13 -9.34 8.81 2.26
C VAL A 13 -8.96 10.06 1.49
N LEU A 14 -8.65 11.14 2.21
CA LEU A 14 -8.24 12.40 1.59
C LEU A 14 -6.86 12.24 0.93
N VAL A 15 -6.79 12.48 -0.38
CA VAL A 15 -5.56 12.40 -1.17
C VAL A 15 -5.31 13.66 -1.97
N ARG A 16 -4.02 13.90 -2.26
CA ARG A 16 -3.55 14.94 -3.17
C ARG A 16 -2.44 14.36 -4.05
N TYR A 17 -2.39 14.79 -5.30
CA TYR A 17 -1.37 14.45 -6.28
C TYR A 17 -1.44 15.46 -7.42
N PHE A 18 -0.39 15.46 -8.24
CA PHE A 18 -0.34 16.20 -9.49
C PHE A 18 -1.25 15.52 -10.53
N PRO A 19 -2.11 16.27 -11.24
CA PRO A 19 -2.77 15.78 -12.44
C PRO A 19 -1.75 15.26 -13.45
N LYS A 20 -2.08 14.18 -14.18
CA LYS A 20 -1.14 13.53 -15.12
C LYS A 20 -0.61 14.52 -16.17
N GLU A 21 -1.49 15.39 -16.67
CA GLU A 21 -1.20 16.43 -17.64
C GLU A 21 -0.30 17.56 -17.10
N SER A 22 -0.09 17.64 -15.79
CA SER A 22 0.72 18.68 -15.15
C SER A 22 2.17 18.27 -14.88
N VAL A 23 2.53 16.99 -15.10
CA VAL A 23 3.87 16.44 -14.80
C VAL A 23 4.37 15.53 -15.92
N SER A 24 5.69 15.54 -16.13
CA SER A 24 6.37 14.58 -17.01
C SER A 24 7.51 13.93 -16.23
N PRO A 25 7.26 12.78 -15.57
CA PRO A 25 8.29 12.10 -14.80
C PRO A 25 9.30 11.42 -15.74
N PRO A 26 10.60 11.42 -15.38
CA PRO A 26 11.60 10.64 -16.11
C PRO A 26 11.37 9.12 -15.89
N PRO A 27 12.01 8.25 -16.70
CA PRO A 27 12.09 6.83 -16.40
C PRO A 27 12.76 6.61 -15.05
N ALA A 28 12.15 5.74 -14.23
CA ALA A 28 12.69 5.42 -12.90
C ALA A 28 14.02 4.66 -12.97
N SER A 29 14.94 5.01 -12.08
CA SER A 29 16.21 4.28 -11.91
C SER A 29 16.04 2.93 -11.19
N TYR A 30 15.03 2.79 -10.33
CA TYR A 30 14.79 1.61 -9.50
C TYR A 30 13.31 1.25 -9.38
N PHE A 31 13.05 -0.01 -9.06
CA PHE A 31 11.75 -0.49 -8.59
C PHE A 31 11.89 -0.99 -7.15
N ASP A 32 11.13 -0.38 -6.23
CA ASP A 32 10.89 -0.91 -4.90
C ASP A 32 9.74 -1.94 -4.99
N LEU A 33 10.08 -3.20 -4.73
CA LEU A 33 9.19 -4.36 -4.82
C LEU A 33 8.76 -4.77 -3.42
N ILE A 34 7.51 -4.49 -3.09
CA ILE A 34 6.97 -4.78 -1.76
C ILE A 34 6.31 -6.15 -1.77
N LEU A 35 6.88 -7.07 -1.00
CA LEU A 35 6.45 -8.46 -0.90
C LEU A 35 5.83 -8.70 0.47
N TYR A 36 4.67 -9.37 0.52
CA TYR A 36 4.10 -9.85 1.78
C TYR A 36 4.24 -11.36 1.89
N SER A 37 4.31 -11.85 3.13
CA SER A 37 4.25 -13.30 3.35
C SER A 37 2.88 -13.83 2.96
N ARG A 38 2.81 -15.08 2.53
CA ARG A 38 1.53 -15.73 2.23
C ARG A 38 0.57 -15.71 3.43
N GLU A 39 1.08 -15.87 4.65
CA GLU A 39 0.31 -15.80 5.88
C GLU A 39 -0.35 -14.43 6.05
N GLN A 40 0.40 -13.35 5.82
CA GLN A 40 -0.11 -12.00 5.93
C GLN A 40 -1.21 -11.73 4.88
N ILE A 41 -1.02 -12.14 3.63
CA ILE A 41 -2.04 -11.97 2.58
C ILE A 41 -3.31 -12.75 2.93
N ASN A 42 -3.18 -13.97 3.46
CA ASN A 42 -4.32 -14.76 3.91
C ASN A 42 -5.07 -14.09 5.06
N LYS A 43 -4.35 -13.50 6.03
CA LYS A 43 -4.90 -12.76 7.17
C LYS A 43 -5.72 -11.56 6.71
N GLU A 44 -5.16 -10.73 5.82
CA GLU A 44 -5.86 -9.57 5.27
C GLU A 44 -7.06 -9.96 4.40
N SER A 45 -6.90 -11.00 3.58
CA SER A 45 -8.00 -11.49 2.73
C SER A 45 -9.18 -11.97 3.56
N ALA A 46 -8.92 -12.71 4.64
CA ALA A 46 -9.96 -13.15 5.57
C ALA A 46 -10.65 -11.96 6.27
N ALA A 47 -9.89 -10.98 6.75
CA ALA A 47 -10.42 -9.79 7.40
C ALA A 47 -11.29 -8.92 6.47
N MET A 48 -10.97 -8.91 5.17
CA MET A 48 -11.64 -8.12 4.13
C MET A 48 -12.72 -8.91 3.37
N GLY A 49 -12.97 -10.18 3.73
CA GLY A 49 -13.87 -11.07 2.98
C GLY A 49 -13.49 -11.18 1.49
N LYS A 50 -12.20 -11.24 1.19
CA LYS A 50 -11.64 -11.46 -0.16
C LYS A 50 -11.31 -12.94 -0.36
N ASP A 51 -11.37 -13.39 -1.60
CA ASP A 51 -10.91 -14.74 -1.96
C ASP A 51 -9.43 -14.89 -1.61
N LYS A 52 -9.05 -16.11 -1.21
CA LYS A 52 -7.64 -16.42 -0.99
C LYS A 52 -6.84 -16.21 -2.27
N PRO A 53 -5.59 -15.72 -2.18
CA PRO A 53 -4.71 -15.61 -3.33
C PRO A 53 -4.56 -16.98 -4.01
N LYS A 54 -4.64 -16.99 -5.34
CA LYS A 54 -4.50 -18.22 -6.16
C LYS A 54 -3.06 -18.73 -6.24
N SER A 55 -2.09 -17.90 -5.87
CA SER A 55 -0.67 -18.21 -5.95
C SER A 55 -0.21 -18.97 -4.71
N ASP A 56 0.62 -19.98 -4.94
CA ASP A 56 1.38 -20.71 -3.93
C ASP A 56 2.79 -20.13 -3.74
N ALA A 57 3.07 -18.90 -4.19
CA ALA A 57 4.33 -18.25 -3.89
C ALA A 57 4.43 -17.96 -2.37
N PRO A 58 5.59 -18.15 -1.73
CA PRO A 58 5.77 -17.84 -0.31
C PRO A 58 5.75 -16.33 -0.04
N TRP A 59 6.22 -15.53 -1.01
CA TRP A 59 6.33 -14.07 -0.94
C TRP A 59 5.73 -13.40 -2.17
N PRO A 60 4.39 -13.31 -2.28
CA PRO A 60 3.76 -12.63 -3.40
C PRO A 60 4.01 -11.11 -3.38
N LEU A 61 4.12 -10.53 -4.57
CA LEU A 61 4.23 -9.10 -4.79
C LEU A 61 2.88 -8.40 -4.57
N ILE A 62 2.85 -7.40 -3.68
CA ILE A 62 1.64 -6.64 -3.36
C ILE A 62 1.65 -5.21 -3.91
N SER A 63 2.84 -4.65 -4.17
CA SER A 63 2.99 -3.30 -4.69
C SER A 63 4.34 -3.13 -5.39
N ILE A 64 4.35 -2.29 -6.42
CA ILE A 64 5.56 -1.86 -7.13
C ILE A 64 5.59 -0.34 -7.07
N LYS A 65 6.72 0.23 -6.63
CA LYS A 65 6.96 1.68 -6.68
C LYS A 65 8.15 1.95 -7.60
N ALA A 66 7.93 2.81 -8.59
CA ALA A 66 8.99 3.34 -9.44
C ALA A 66 9.63 4.56 -8.76
N GLN A 67 10.96 4.59 -8.64
CA GLN A 67 11.68 5.62 -7.89
C GLN A 67 13.12 5.84 -8.35
N GLU A 68 13.72 6.95 -7.92
CA GLU A 68 15.10 7.33 -8.26
C GLU A 68 16.15 6.90 -7.23
N VAL A 69 15.72 6.34 -6.09
CA VAL A 69 16.60 5.97 -4.98
C VAL A 69 16.61 4.46 -4.72
N PRO A 70 17.72 3.86 -4.25
CA PRO A 70 17.82 2.42 -4.00
C PRO A 70 17.41 2.02 -2.58
N PHE A 71 16.53 2.78 -1.92
CA PHE A 71 16.05 2.50 -0.56
C PHE A 71 14.55 2.78 -0.43
N GLU A 72 13.90 2.22 0.59
CA GLU A 72 12.45 2.40 0.80
C GLU A 72 12.11 3.86 1.13
N LEU A 73 11.20 4.45 0.35
CA LEU A 73 10.62 5.75 0.66
C LEU A 73 9.51 5.61 1.72
N PRO A 74 9.38 6.59 2.63
CA PRO A 74 8.39 6.52 3.70
C PRO A 74 6.98 6.37 3.13
N MET A 75 6.16 5.59 3.84
CA MET A 75 4.75 5.44 3.51
C MET A 75 4.02 6.78 3.68
N SER A 76 2.93 6.97 2.92
CA SER A 76 2.07 8.12 3.17
C SER A 76 1.48 8.04 4.59
N PRO A 77 1.30 9.17 5.30
CA PRO A 77 0.77 9.16 6.68
C PRO A 77 -0.56 8.41 6.81
N ILE A 78 -1.42 8.52 5.80
CA ILE A 78 -2.70 7.80 5.76
C ILE A 78 -2.53 6.27 5.63
N THR A 79 -1.45 5.81 5.01
CA THR A 79 -1.12 4.38 4.97
C THR A 79 -0.71 3.87 6.33
N VAL A 80 0.12 4.63 7.07
CA VAL A 80 0.49 4.30 8.46
C VAL A 80 -0.76 4.21 9.33
N MET A 81 -1.66 5.20 9.23
CA MET A 81 -2.94 5.18 9.97
C MET A 81 -3.84 4.01 9.60
N ARG A 82 -4.01 3.72 8.30
CA ARG A 82 -4.86 2.62 7.84
C ARG A 82 -4.29 1.26 8.25
N ASN A 83 -2.98 1.12 8.37
CA ASN A 83 -2.35 -0.16 8.70
C ASN A 83 -2.83 -0.73 10.04
N GLU A 84 -3.28 0.10 10.98
CA GLU A 84 -3.88 -0.39 12.23
C GLU A 84 -5.28 -1.02 12.01
N LEU A 85 -5.99 -0.60 10.96
CA LEU A 85 -7.36 -1.02 10.63
C LEU A 85 -7.36 -2.14 9.58
N ILE A 86 -7.10 -3.38 10.01
CA ILE A 86 -7.04 -4.54 9.10
C ILE A 86 -8.36 -4.77 8.32
N SER A 87 -9.51 -4.45 8.92
CA SER A 87 -10.83 -4.55 8.28
C SER A 87 -11.07 -3.48 7.21
N GLN A 88 -10.14 -2.54 7.04
CA GLN A 88 -10.18 -1.45 6.06
C GLN A 88 -8.94 -1.49 5.14
N GLY A 89 -8.36 -2.68 4.93
CA GLY A 89 -7.26 -2.89 4.00
C GLY A 89 -5.89 -2.46 4.54
N GLY A 90 -5.76 -2.36 5.86
CA GLY A 90 -4.47 -2.27 6.57
C GLY A 90 -3.85 -3.64 6.85
N SER A 91 -2.58 -3.64 7.28
CA SER A 91 -1.86 -4.86 7.65
C SER A 91 -2.17 -5.39 9.06
N GLY A 92 -2.87 -4.60 9.87
CA GLY A 92 -3.10 -4.84 11.29
C GLY A 92 -1.88 -4.55 12.18
N VAL A 93 -0.94 -3.76 11.70
CA VAL A 93 0.24 -3.32 12.47
C VAL A 93 -0.12 -2.06 13.27
N PRO A 94 0.14 -2.00 14.59
CA PRO A 94 -0.12 -0.80 15.39
C PRO A 94 0.63 0.42 14.88
N ILE A 95 0.04 1.60 15.03
CA ILE A 95 0.70 2.85 14.62
C ILE A 95 1.96 3.07 15.45
N SER A 96 3.09 3.20 14.75
CA SER A 96 4.33 3.76 15.27
C SER A 96 4.33 5.27 15.06
N ARG A 97 4.61 6.04 16.12
CA ARG A 97 4.76 7.50 16.01
C ARG A 97 6.01 7.91 15.25
N GLU A 98 7.05 7.08 15.31
CA GLU A 98 8.32 7.32 14.62
C GLU A 98 8.12 7.19 13.10
N ASP A 99 7.29 6.26 12.64
CA ASP A 99 6.99 6.04 11.22
C ASP A 99 6.13 7.16 10.60
N PHE A 100 5.60 8.07 11.43
CA PHE A 100 4.69 9.13 11.02
C PHE A 100 5.39 10.49 10.82
N ILE A 101 6.60 10.65 11.37
CA ILE A 101 7.38 11.90 11.39
C ILE A 101 8.45 11.86 10.31
#